data_AF-A0A7C3EHT0-F1
#
_entry.id   AF-A0A7C3EHT0-F1
#
_cell.length_a   1.000
_cell.length_b   1.000
_cell.length_c   1.000
_cell.angle_alpha   90.00
_cell.angle_beta   90.00
_cell.angle_gamma   90.00
#
_symmetry.space_group_name_H-M   'P 1'
#
loop_
_entity.id
_entity.type
_entity.pdbx_description
1 polymer ?
#
loop_
_entity_poly.entity_id
_entity_poly.type
_entity_poly.pdbx_seq_one_letter_code
_entity_poly.pdbx_strand_id
1 'polypeptide(L)'
;MGMYSGLASYVCYKVNGDLPANLNEAILTKLKEFSFQESDQTIPREKSIGWVSAENMASIFFDDLHFSKGPYLVFSLRIDTRKVPPLAFKAALLKEELKFKGATGKERLSIKEKEKLKDQVKSSLMKRSLPAPALYDVCWNTATGMLIFFSTSKTANAEFMDFFCASFELSLTPLSPFERAQMLIEKHGGKIKIEKLSKPAAGFDWSAIKKAV
;
A
#
# COMPACT_ATOMS: atom_id res chain seq x y z
N MET A 1 4.96 -9.62 1.06
CA MET A 1 4.13 -10.81 1.34
C MET A 1 3.17 -10.90 0.17
N GLY A 2 3.20 -12.00 -0.58
CA GLY A 2 2.53 -12.08 -1.87
C GLY A 2 2.06 -13.49 -2.18
N MET A 3 1.33 -13.63 -3.27
CA MET A 3 0.84 -14.91 -3.79
C MET A 3 2.00 -15.87 -4.06
N TYR A 4 3.16 -15.33 -4.46
CA TYR A 4 4.35 -16.11 -4.81
C TYR A 4 5.28 -16.42 -3.62
N SER A 5 4.98 -15.96 -2.39
CA SER A 5 5.88 -16.12 -1.23
C SER A 5 5.55 -17.31 -0.30
N GLY A 6 4.68 -18.25 -0.70
CA GLY A 6 4.42 -19.51 0.01
C GLY A 6 3.47 -19.43 1.22
N LEU A 7 3.42 -18.29 1.92
CA LEU A 7 2.41 -17.97 2.94
C LEU A 7 1.73 -16.64 2.58
N ALA A 8 0.39 -16.66 2.51
CA ALA A 8 -0.41 -15.51 2.10
C ALA A 8 -1.33 -15.05 3.22
N SER A 9 -1.15 -13.81 3.66
CA SER A 9 -2.15 -13.07 4.45
C SER A 9 -2.77 -12.03 3.54
N TYR A 10 -4.10 -11.94 3.54
CA TYR A 10 -4.83 -11.10 2.60
C TYR A 10 -6.11 -10.52 3.18
N VAL A 11 -6.61 -9.48 2.52
CA VAL A 11 -7.94 -8.91 2.73
C VAL A 11 -8.71 -9.02 1.41
N CYS A 12 -9.99 -9.38 1.51
CA CYS A 12 -10.89 -9.43 0.37
C CYS A 12 -11.66 -8.11 0.26
N TYR A 13 -11.91 -7.70 -0.98
CA TYR A 13 -12.66 -6.50 -1.32
C TYR A 13 -13.70 -6.82 -2.39
N LYS A 14 -14.81 -6.09 -2.34
CA LYS A 14 -15.74 -5.95 -3.45
C LYS A 14 -15.41 -4.68 -4.19
N VAL A 15 -15.26 -4.79 -5.51
CA VAL A 15 -15.09 -3.65 -6.40
C VAL A 15 -16.48 -3.12 -6.77
N ASN A 16 -16.72 -1.84 -6.55
CA ASN A 16 -17.98 -1.19 -6.92
C ASN A 16 -17.72 -0.06 -7.93
N GLY A 17 -18.64 0.04 -8.89
CA GLY A 17 -18.60 0.98 -10.01
C GLY A 17 -18.93 0.28 -11.33
N ASP A 18 -19.11 1.07 -12.38
CA ASP A 18 -19.44 0.54 -13.70
C ASP A 18 -18.17 0.11 -14.42
N LEU A 19 -18.12 -1.17 -14.80
CA LEU A 19 -16.99 -1.73 -15.54
C LEU A 19 -17.16 -1.44 -17.04
N PRO A 20 -16.13 -0.90 -17.72
CA PRO A 20 -16.20 -0.66 -19.16
C PRO A 20 -16.31 -1.96 -19.95
N ALA A 21 -16.91 -1.91 -21.15
CA ALA A 21 -17.08 -3.07 -22.01
C ALA A 21 -15.75 -3.74 -22.39
N ASN A 22 -14.72 -2.94 -22.70
CA ASN A 22 -13.34 -3.40 -22.95
C ASN A 22 -12.52 -3.35 -21.67
N LEU A 23 -12.93 -4.12 -20.66
CA LEU A 23 -12.34 -4.05 -19.32
C LEU A 23 -10.83 -4.25 -19.31
N ASN A 24 -10.32 -5.29 -19.98
CA ASN A 24 -8.88 -5.58 -19.98
C ASN A 24 -8.06 -4.43 -20.57
N GLU A 25 -8.47 -3.88 -21.72
CA GLU A 25 -7.76 -2.77 -22.37
C GLU A 25 -7.80 -1.49 -21.53
N ALA A 26 -8.95 -1.19 -20.92
CA ALA A 26 -9.12 -0.04 -20.04
C ALA A 26 -8.22 -0.16 -18.80
N ILE A 27 -8.22 -1.33 -18.15
CA ILE A 27 -7.38 -1.59 -16.98
C ILE A 27 -5.89 -1.58 -17.36
N LEU A 28 -5.51 -2.18 -18.49
CA LEU A 28 -4.14 -2.13 -18.98
C LEU A 28 -3.65 -0.69 -19.19
N THR A 29 -4.51 0.15 -19.76
CA THR A 29 -4.19 1.57 -19.98
C THR A 29 -3.95 2.28 -18.65
N LYS A 30 -4.84 2.09 -17.67
CA LYS A 30 -4.68 2.67 -16.32
C LYS A 30 -3.46 2.09 -15.58
N LEU A 31 -3.16 0.80 -15.70
CA LEU A 31 -1.95 0.20 -15.12
C LEU A 31 -0.67 0.83 -15.67
N LYS A 32 -0.63 1.14 -16.98
CA LYS A 32 0.50 1.83 -17.61
C LYS A 32 0.60 3.29 -17.15
N GLU A 33 -0.53 4.00 -17.12
CA GLU A 33 -0.61 5.40 -16.66
C GLU A 33 -0.15 5.57 -15.21
N PHE A 34 -0.59 4.67 -14.32
CA PHE A 34 -0.25 4.67 -12.89
C PHE A 34 0.89 3.70 -12.56
N SER A 35 1.74 3.37 -13.54
CA SER A 35 2.90 2.51 -13.34
C SER A 35 3.91 3.17 -12.40
N PHE A 36 4.65 2.33 -11.66
CA PHE A 36 5.64 2.81 -10.70
C PHE A 36 6.72 3.65 -11.39
N GLN A 37 6.92 4.87 -10.89
CA GLN A 37 7.99 5.75 -11.32
C GLN A 37 8.99 5.93 -10.19
N GLU A 38 10.27 5.67 -10.47
CA GLU A 38 11.34 5.95 -9.53
C GLU A 38 11.42 7.45 -9.24
N SER A 39 11.61 7.79 -7.96
CA SER A 39 11.84 9.18 -7.57
C SER A 39 13.22 9.65 -8.06
N ASP A 40 13.25 10.79 -8.75
CA ASP A 40 14.49 11.46 -9.14
C ASP A 40 15.37 11.72 -7.90
N GLN A 41 16.68 11.48 -8.05
CA GLN A 41 17.68 11.73 -7.02
C GLN A 41 17.83 13.23 -6.70
N THR A 42 17.43 14.12 -7.61
CA THR A 42 17.52 15.57 -7.39
C THR A 42 16.52 16.07 -6.34
N ILE A 43 15.30 15.52 -6.31
CA ILE A 43 14.23 15.84 -5.38
C ILE A 43 13.76 14.54 -4.69
N PRO A 44 14.47 14.10 -3.64
CA PRO A 44 14.12 12.84 -2.97
C PRO A 44 12.75 12.95 -2.33
N ARG A 45 11.78 12.23 -2.89
CA ARG A 45 10.46 12.03 -2.28
C ARG A 45 10.58 11.05 -1.12
N GLU A 46 9.85 11.30 -0.04
CA GLU A 46 9.79 10.37 1.10
C GLU A 46 9.12 9.04 0.72
N LYS A 47 8.17 9.08 -0.24
CA LYS A 47 7.41 7.92 -0.70
C LYS A 47 7.15 7.99 -2.20
N SER A 48 7.29 6.86 -2.88
CA SER A 48 6.86 6.64 -4.29
C SER A 48 5.94 5.42 -4.33
N ILE A 49 4.87 5.48 -5.12
CA ILE A 49 3.84 4.43 -5.19
C ILE A 49 3.45 4.23 -6.66
N GLY A 50 3.19 2.99 -7.05
CA GLY A 50 2.69 2.69 -8.39
C GLY A 50 2.52 1.21 -8.66
N TRP A 51 1.89 0.91 -9.78
CA TRP A 51 1.67 -0.46 -10.24
C TRP A 51 2.92 -1.05 -10.89
N VAL A 52 3.19 -2.32 -10.60
CA VAL A 52 4.21 -3.13 -11.26
C VAL A 52 3.66 -4.49 -11.67
N SER A 53 4.37 -5.19 -12.55
CA SER A 53 4.05 -6.60 -12.86
C SER A 53 4.19 -7.46 -11.61
N ALA A 54 3.24 -8.40 -11.41
CA ALA A 54 3.29 -9.33 -10.28
C ALA A 54 4.39 -10.38 -10.42
N GLU A 55 4.82 -10.69 -11.64
CA GLU A 55 5.88 -11.67 -11.90
C GLU A 55 7.27 -11.02 -11.78
N ASN A 56 7.37 -9.70 -11.99
CA ASN A 56 8.64 -8.97 -11.93
C ASN A 56 8.45 -7.53 -11.43
N MET A 57 8.88 -7.27 -10.18
CA MET A 57 8.79 -5.95 -9.53
C MET A 57 9.65 -4.85 -10.17
N ALA A 58 10.66 -5.23 -10.98
CA ALA A 58 11.49 -4.29 -11.72
C ALA A 58 10.87 -3.97 -13.10
N SER A 59 9.88 -4.75 -13.53
CA SER A 59 9.15 -4.50 -14.76
C SER A 59 7.96 -3.59 -14.50
N ILE A 60 7.99 -2.43 -15.15
CA ILE A 60 6.84 -1.54 -15.32
C ILE A 60 6.05 -1.85 -16.60
N PHE A 61 6.48 -2.87 -17.36
CA PHE A 61 5.80 -3.30 -18.56
C PHE A 61 4.60 -4.17 -18.18
N PHE A 62 3.42 -3.63 -18.48
CA PHE A 62 2.18 -4.38 -18.54
C PHE A 62 1.86 -4.66 -20.00
N ASP A 63 1.68 -5.93 -20.32
CA ASP A 63 1.13 -6.46 -21.57
C ASP A 63 0.07 -7.51 -21.22
N ASP A 64 -0.88 -7.74 -22.12
CA ASP A 64 -2.07 -8.55 -21.83
C ASP A 64 -1.76 -9.98 -21.33
N LEU A 65 -0.64 -10.55 -21.78
CA LEU A 65 -0.22 -11.91 -21.44
C LEU A 65 0.24 -12.07 -19.98
N HIS A 66 0.81 -11.02 -19.38
CA HIS A 66 1.40 -11.12 -18.05
C HIS A 66 0.40 -10.76 -16.95
N PHE A 67 -0.52 -9.82 -17.17
CA PHE A 67 -1.48 -9.41 -16.12
C PHE A 67 -2.85 -10.10 -16.21
N SER A 68 -3.28 -10.60 -17.37
CA SER A 68 -4.59 -11.26 -17.53
C SER A 68 -4.46 -12.78 -17.56
N LYS A 69 -5.16 -13.48 -16.66
CA LYS A 69 -5.20 -14.95 -16.56
C LYS A 69 -6.68 -15.40 -16.50
N GLY A 70 -7.31 -15.50 -17.66
CA GLY A 70 -8.75 -15.81 -17.77
C GLY A 70 -9.60 -14.69 -17.17
N PRO A 71 -10.49 -14.95 -16.18
CA PRO A 71 -11.27 -13.90 -15.53
C PRO A 71 -10.50 -13.15 -14.43
N TYR A 72 -9.22 -13.46 -14.23
CA TYR A 72 -8.39 -12.86 -13.19
C TYR A 72 -7.41 -11.87 -13.78
N LEU A 73 -7.31 -10.70 -13.15
CA LEU A 73 -6.26 -9.71 -13.38
C LEU A 73 -5.29 -9.76 -12.19
N VAL A 74 -4.00 -9.90 -12.46
CA VAL A 74 -2.95 -10.05 -11.46
C VAL A 74 -1.86 -9.02 -11.70
N PHE A 75 -1.61 -8.20 -10.70
CA PHE A 75 -0.60 -7.12 -10.70
C PHE A 75 -0.20 -6.83 -9.26
N SER A 76 0.81 -5.99 -9.04
CA SER A 76 1.27 -5.68 -7.69
C SER A 76 1.41 -4.18 -7.47
N LEU A 77 1.15 -3.76 -6.23
CA LEU A 77 1.41 -2.41 -5.75
C LEU A 77 2.82 -2.37 -5.17
N ARG A 78 3.68 -1.50 -5.70
CA ARG A 78 5.00 -1.20 -5.15
C ARG A 78 4.96 0.14 -4.43
N ILE A 79 5.44 0.15 -3.19
CA ILE A 79 5.56 1.35 -2.36
C ILE A 79 7.01 1.46 -1.88
N ASP A 80 7.72 2.45 -2.39
CA ASP A 80 9.11 2.72 -2.05
C ASP A 80 9.16 3.86 -1.05
N THR A 81 9.66 3.59 0.16
CA THR A 81 9.77 4.60 1.21
C THR A 81 11.21 4.88 1.58
N ARG A 82 11.60 6.15 1.59
CA ARG A 82 12.89 6.61 2.12
C ARG A 82 12.67 7.07 3.56
N LYS A 83 13.42 6.50 4.49
CA LYS A 83 13.41 6.93 5.90
C LYS A 83 14.82 7.25 6.35
N VAL A 84 14.96 8.30 7.15
CA VAL A 84 16.17 8.56 7.92
C VAL A 84 15.97 7.96 9.31
N PRO A 85 16.79 6.98 9.74
CA PRO A 85 16.70 6.44 11.08
C PRO A 85 16.87 7.55 12.13
N PRO A 86 16.00 7.63 13.17
CA PRO A 86 16.02 8.74 14.13
C PRO A 86 17.37 8.92 14.83
N LEU A 87 18.06 7.83 15.15
CA LEU A 87 19.37 7.88 15.80
C LEU A 87 20.46 8.41 14.85
N ALA A 88 20.43 8.01 13.58
CA ALA A 88 21.36 8.52 12.56
C ALA A 88 21.15 10.01 12.31
N PHE A 89 19.89 10.47 12.29
CA PHE A 89 19.56 11.89 12.19
C PHE A 89 20.12 12.69 13.38
N LYS A 90 19.89 12.22 14.61
CA LYS A 90 20.41 12.87 15.83
C LYS A 90 21.94 12.97 15.83
N ALA A 91 22.63 11.90 15.46
CA ALA A 91 24.09 11.88 15.40
C ALA A 91 24.64 12.86 14.34
N ALA A 92 24.03 12.90 13.16
CA ALA A 92 24.43 13.83 12.10
C ALA A 92 24.18 15.29 12.48
N LEU A 93 23.03 15.58 13.12
CA LEU A 93 22.69 16.92 13.58
C LEU A 93 23.69 17.42 14.62
N LEU A 94 24.05 16.60 15.62
CA LEU A 94 25.03 16.96 16.64
C LEU A 94 26.41 17.26 16.01
N LYS A 95 26.82 16.46 15.03
CA LYS A 95 28.08 16.68 14.30
C LYS A 95 28.10 18.01 13.55
N GLU A 96 27.01 18.35 12.85
CA GLU A 96 26.91 19.62 12.13
C GLU A 96 26.76 20.83 13.08
N GLU A 97 26.07 20.69 14.21
CA GLU A 97 26.02 21.73 15.24
C GLU A 97 27.40 22.05 15.80
N LEU A 98 28.22 21.04 16.11
CA LEU A 98 29.60 21.23 16.58
C LEU A 98 30.46 21.97 15.55
N LYS A 99 30.35 21.60 14.27
CA LYS A 99 31.05 22.30 13.18
C LYS A 99 30.62 23.76 13.05
N PHE A 100 29.31 24.02 13.10
CA PHE A 100 28.77 25.38 12.98
C PHE A 100 29.24 26.28 14.12
N LYS A 101 29.23 25.78 15.36
CA LYS A 101 29.75 26.51 16.54
C LYS A 101 31.24 26.80 16.40
N GLY A 102 32.03 25.81 15.96
CA GLY A 102 33.46 25.99 15.72
C GLY A 102 33.77 27.03 14.63
N ALA A 103 32.99 27.06 13.55
CA ALA A 103 33.19 28.01 12.45
C ALA A 103 32.71 29.44 12.76
N THR A 104 31.68 29.61 13.59
CA THR A 104 31.09 30.93 13.90
C THR A 104 31.57 31.52 15.22
N GLY A 105 32.21 30.73 16.07
CA GLY A 105 32.58 31.12 17.44
C GLY A 105 31.38 31.27 18.39
N LYS A 106 30.16 30.98 17.95
CA LYS A 106 28.95 31.10 18.77
C LYS A 106 28.77 29.89 19.68
N GLU A 107 28.49 30.13 20.96
CA GLU A 107 28.19 29.07 21.93
C GLU A 107 26.79 28.47 21.74
N ARG A 108 25.84 29.29 21.27
CA ARG A 108 24.42 28.94 21.07
C ARG A 108 23.94 29.39 19.68
N LEU A 109 23.17 28.51 19.02
CA LEU A 109 22.43 28.84 17.80
C LEU A 109 21.07 29.45 18.15
N SER A 110 20.63 30.43 17.38
CA SER A 110 19.25 30.93 17.39
C SER A 110 18.26 29.85 16.93
N ILE A 111 16.97 30.04 17.22
CA ILE A 111 15.91 29.10 16.82
C ILE A 111 15.89 28.91 15.30
N LYS A 112 15.94 30.00 14.53
CA LYS A 112 15.95 29.97 13.07
C LYS A 112 17.17 29.23 12.50
N GLU A 113 18.36 29.43 13.09
CA GLU A 113 19.57 28.72 12.66
C GLU A 113 19.47 27.21 12.94
N LYS A 114 18.88 26.81 14.08
CA LYS A 114 18.66 25.39 14.40
C LYS A 114 17.68 24.71 13.44
N GLU A 115 16.59 25.37 13.10
CA GLU A 115 15.61 24.84 12.14
C GLU A 115 16.24 24.67 10.76
N LYS A 116 16.94 25.71 10.27
CA LYS A 116 17.67 25.64 9.00
C LYS A 116 18.67 24.49 8.98
N LEU A 117 19.43 24.30 10.07
CA LEU A 117 20.41 23.21 10.16
C LEU A 117 19.74 21.83 10.17
N LYS A 118 18.62 21.68 10.90
CA LYS A 118 17.83 20.44 10.90
C LYS A 118 17.33 20.08 9.50
N ASP A 119 16.77 21.05 8.77
CA ASP A 119 16.25 20.83 7.42
C ASP A 119 17.37 20.47 6.44
N GLN A 120 18.52 21.13 6.55
CA GLN A 120 19.70 20.82 5.74
C GLN A 120 20.22 19.40 6.01
N VAL A 121 20.33 19.01 7.29
CA VAL A 121 20.75 17.66 7.67
C VAL A 121 19.74 16.62 7.20
N LYS A 122 18.43 16.88 7.37
CA LYS A 122 17.36 15.98 6.93
C LYS A 122 17.42 15.79 5.41
N SER A 123 17.49 16.89 4.65
CA SER A 123 17.58 16.86 3.19
C SER A 123 18.82 16.10 2.70
N SER A 124 19.98 16.35 3.32
CA SER A 124 21.23 15.65 3.00
C SER A 124 21.16 14.14 3.26
N LEU A 125 20.60 13.73 4.40
CA LEU A 125 20.43 12.33 4.73
C LEU A 125 19.38 11.63 3.86
N MET A 126 18.29 12.32 3.51
CA MET A 126 17.27 11.78 2.59
C MET A 126 17.83 11.50 1.20
N LYS A 127 18.68 12.39 0.65
CA LYS A 127 19.37 12.16 -0.63
C LYS A 127 20.26 10.92 -0.63
N ARG A 128 20.81 10.55 0.53
CA ARG A 128 21.70 9.39 0.71
C ARG A 128 20.97 8.11 1.11
N SER A 129 19.70 8.19 1.50
CA SER A 129 18.92 7.05 1.97
C SER A 129 18.41 6.25 0.77
N LEU A 130 18.67 4.95 0.74
CA LEU A 130 18.10 4.05 -0.27
C LEU A 130 16.62 3.83 0.02
N PRO A 131 15.75 3.84 -1.00
CA PRO A 131 14.34 3.51 -0.81
C PRO A 131 14.21 2.04 -0.39
N ALA A 132 13.37 1.78 0.62
CA ALA A 132 12.96 0.44 0.99
C ALA A 132 11.68 0.08 0.23
N PRO A 133 11.71 -0.87 -0.72
CA PRO A 133 10.53 -1.29 -1.46
C PRO A 133 9.65 -2.21 -0.62
N ALA A 134 8.35 -1.95 -0.64
CA ALA A 134 7.32 -2.87 -0.17
C ALA A 134 6.44 -3.27 -1.37
N LEU A 135 6.27 -4.59 -1.57
CA LEU A 135 5.51 -5.15 -2.67
C LEU A 135 4.29 -5.92 -2.12
N TYR A 136 3.13 -5.63 -2.70
CA TYR A 136 1.87 -6.25 -2.34
C TYR A 136 1.13 -6.72 -3.59
N ASP A 137 0.82 -8.00 -3.66
CA ASP A 137 0.11 -8.56 -4.82
C ASP A 137 -1.37 -8.23 -4.74
N VAL A 138 -1.97 -8.13 -5.93
CA VAL A 138 -3.40 -7.93 -6.16
C VAL A 138 -3.87 -9.01 -7.11
N CYS A 139 -5.00 -9.64 -6.75
CA CYS A 139 -5.70 -10.57 -7.64
C CYS A 139 -7.16 -10.15 -7.74
N TRP A 140 -7.58 -9.72 -8.92
CA TRP A 140 -8.92 -9.23 -9.17
C TRP A 140 -9.67 -10.16 -10.11
N ASN A 141 -10.71 -10.82 -9.60
CA ASN A 141 -11.67 -11.55 -10.41
C ASN A 141 -12.73 -10.59 -10.94
N THR A 142 -12.68 -10.31 -12.25
CA THR A 142 -13.59 -9.37 -12.91
C THR A 142 -14.98 -9.96 -13.14
N ALA A 143 -15.09 -11.28 -13.26
CA ALA A 143 -16.38 -11.97 -13.41
C ALA A 143 -17.24 -11.93 -12.14
N THR A 144 -16.62 -11.87 -10.95
CA THR A 144 -17.33 -11.78 -9.66
C THR A 144 -17.23 -10.41 -9.00
N GLY A 145 -16.44 -9.48 -9.54
CA GLY A 145 -16.15 -8.19 -8.91
C GLY A 145 -15.38 -8.30 -7.59
N MET A 146 -14.69 -9.42 -7.36
CA MET A 146 -13.95 -9.66 -6.12
C MET A 146 -12.47 -9.39 -6.32
N LEU A 147 -11.86 -8.68 -5.37
CA LEU A 147 -10.44 -8.38 -5.37
C LEU A 147 -9.81 -8.89 -4.07
N ILE A 148 -8.62 -9.49 -4.18
CA ILE A 148 -7.80 -9.92 -3.06
C ILE A 148 -6.54 -9.07 -3.04
N PHE A 149 -6.27 -8.44 -1.91
CA PHE A 149 -5.03 -7.71 -1.65
C PHE A 149 -4.18 -8.46 -0.63
N PHE A 150 -2.94 -8.78 -0.97
CA PHE A 150 -2.06 -9.64 -0.18
C PHE A 150 -1.33 -8.86 0.94
N SER A 151 -2.11 -8.25 1.84
CA SER A 151 -1.62 -7.61 3.05
C SER A 151 -2.72 -7.48 4.11
N THR A 152 -2.37 -7.63 5.38
CA THR A 152 -3.26 -7.35 6.52
C THR A 152 -2.90 -6.06 7.26
N SER A 153 -1.87 -5.35 6.82
CA SER A 153 -1.45 -4.08 7.41
C SER A 153 -2.50 -3.00 7.15
N LYS A 154 -3.03 -2.37 8.21
CA LYS A 154 -4.02 -1.28 8.09
C LYS A 154 -3.52 -0.13 7.20
N THR A 155 -2.25 0.23 7.35
CA THR A 155 -1.63 1.29 6.53
C THR A 155 -1.53 0.90 5.08
N ALA A 156 -1.08 -0.32 4.78
CA ALA A 156 -0.97 -0.79 3.39
C ALA A 156 -2.34 -0.91 2.71
N ASN A 157 -3.36 -1.36 3.45
CA ASN A 157 -4.73 -1.45 2.94
C ASN A 157 -5.34 -0.07 2.65
N ALA A 158 -5.11 0.92 3.51
CA ALA A 158 -5.55 2.29 3.27
C ALA A 158 -4.87 2.89 2.02
N GLU A 159 -3.54 2.79 1.94
CA GLU A 159 -2.78 3.28 0.77
C GLU A 159 -3.20 2.58 -0.52
N PHE A 160 -3.46 1.26 -0.46
CA PHE A 160 -3.97 0.51 -1.59
C PHE A 160 -5.36 0.98 -2.03
N MET A 161 -6.29 1.16 -1.10
CA MET A 161 -7.65 1.62 -1.43
C MET A 161 -7.64 3.01 -2.08
N ASP A 162 -6.89 3.95 -1.51
CA ASP A 162 -6.78 5.30 -2.06
C ASP A 162 -6.15 5.28 -3.46
N PHE A 163 -5.08 4.52 -3.63
CA PHE A 163 -4.37 4.42 -4.91
C PHE A 163 -5.17 3.67 -5.98
N PHE A 164 -5.90 2.61 -5.60
CA PHE A 164 -6.81 1.88 -6.48
C PHE A 164 -7.94 2.77 -6.98
N CYS A 165 -8.57 3.53 -6.08
CA CYS A 165 -9.62 4.48 -6.42
C CYS A 165 -9.10 5.56 -7.38
N ALA A 166 -7.93 6.14 -7.10
CA ALA A 166 -7.30 7.11 -7.99
C ALA A 166 -6.94 6.54 -9.37
N SER A 167 -6.50 5.27 -9.43
CA SER A 167 -6.04 4.64 -10.68
C SER A 167 -7.20 4.24 -11.59
N PHE A 168 -8.22 3.60 -11.03
CA PHE A 168 -9.28 2.95 -11.80
C PHE A 168 -10.62 3.69 -11.73
N GLU A 169 -10.74 4.72 -10.88
CA GLU A 169 -12.00 5.44 -10.64
C GLU A 169 -13.11 4.51 -10.10
N LEU A 170 -12.69 3.44 -9.41
CA LEU A 170 -13.54 2.41 -8.81
C LEU A 170 -13.36 2.39 -7.29
N SER A 171 -14.43 2.13 -6.56
CA SER A 171 -14.38 2.07 -5.09
C SER A 171 -14.22 0.64 -4.60
N LEU A 172 -13.58 0.49 -3.43
CA LEU A 172 -13.40 -0.80 -2.76
C LEU A 172 -14.15 -0.84 -1.44
N THR A 173 -14.94 -1.89 -1.22
CA THR A 173 -15.55 -2.18 0.07
C THR A 173 -14.91 -3.43 0.66
N PRO A 174 -14.32 -3.38 1.87
CA PRO A 174 -13.80 -4.57 2.53
C PRO A 174 -14.90 -5.62 2.69
N LEU A 175 -14.59 -6.87 2.37
CA LEU A 175 -15.49 -8.00 2.56
C LEU A 175 -15.12 -8.74 3.84
N SER A 176 -16.05 -8.78 4.78
CA SER A 176 -15.97 -9.69 5.91
C SER A 176 -16.11 -11.15 5.44
N PRO A 177 -15.58 -12.12 6.20
CA PRO A 177 -15.82 -13.54 5.93
C PRO A 177 -17.31 -13.89 5.85
N PHE A 178 -18.16 -13.16 6.60
CA PHE A 178 -19.61 -13.32 6.59
C PHE A 178 -20.21 -12.93 5.24
N GLU A 179 -19.92 -11.72 4.74
CA GLU A 179 -20.40 -11.24 3.44
C GLU A 179 -19.91 -12.14 2.32
N ARG A 180 -18.65 -12.60 2.41
CA ARG A 180 -18.10 -13.56 1.45
C ARG A 180 -18.86 -14.88 1.44
N ALA A 181 -19.20 -15.42 2.61
CA ALA A 181 -20.00 -16.63 2.71
C ALA A 181 -21.39 -16.43 2.13
N GLN A 182 -22.02 -15.27 2.40
CA GLN A 182 -23.34 -14.94 1.88
C GLN A 182 -23.35 -14.87 0.34
N MET A 183 -22.37 -14.19 -0.27
CA MET A 183 -22.24 -14.12 -1.73
C MET A 183 -22.09 -15.51 -2.36
N LEU A 184 -21.36 -16.42 -1.72
CA LEU A 184 -21.20 -17.79 -2.22
C LEU A 184 -22.50 -18.59 -2.15
N ILE A 185 -23.28 -18.43 -1.08
CA ILE A 185 -24.55 -19.12 -0.89
C ILE A 185 -25.59 -18.63 -1.90
N GLU A 186 -25.70 -17.32 -2.10
CA GLU A 186 -26.61 -16.70 -3.07
C GLU A 186 -26.31 -17.19 -4.50
N LYS A 187 -25.02 -17.25 -4.88
CA LYS A 187 -24.60 -17.73 -6.20
C LYS A 187 -24.99 -19.19 -6.48
N HIS A 188 -25.04 -20.04 -5.46
CA HIS A 188 -25.38 -21.46 -5.60
C HIS A 188 -26.86 -21.76 -5.25
N GLY A 189 -27.71 -20.74 -5.14
CA GLY A 189 -29.14 -20.91 -4.87
C GLY A 189 -29.46 -21.43 -3.46
N GLY A 190 -28.50 -21.40 -2.54
CA GLY A 190 -28.71 -21.82 -1.17
C GLY A 190 -29.57 -20.82 -0.41
N LYS A 191 -30.58 -21.30 0.32
CA LYS A 191 -31.46 -20.46 1.16
C LYS A 191 -31.00 -20.42 2.63
N ILE A 192 -29.70 -20.47 2.88
CA ILE A 192 -29.17 -20.47 4.24
C ILE A 192 -29.13 -19.02 4.75
N LYS A 193 -29.99 -18.69 5.72
CA LYS A 193 -29.92 -17.40 6.44
C LYS A 193 -28.70 -17.39 7.36
N ILE A 194 -27.56 -16.91 6.85
CA ILE A 194 -26.31 -16.80 7.62
C ILE A 194 -26.45 -15.80 8.78
N GLU A 195 -27.43 -14.88 8.76
CA GLU A 195 -27.70 -13.92 9.85
C GLU A 195 -27.69 -14.54 11.26
N LYS A 196 -28.10 -15.81 11.39
CA LYS A 196 -28.07 -16.57 12.65
C LYS A 196 -26.66 -16.85 13.20
N LEU A 197 -25.63 -16.79 12.36
CA LEU A 197 -24.21 -16.96 12.71
C LEU A 197 -23.49 -15.64 13.00
N SER A 198 -24.05 -14.50 12.60
CA SER A 198 -23.46 -13.16 12.87
C SER A 198 -23.71 -12.69 14.31
N LYS A 199 -24.75 -13.23 14.96
CA LYS A 199 -24.99 -12.93 16.36
C LYS A 199 -23.94 -13.69 17.18
N PRO A 200 -23.17 -13.01 18.05
CA PRO A 200 -22.41 -13.72 19.07
C PRO A 200 -23.35 -14.71 19.77
N ALA A 201 -22.87 -15.94 20.03
CA ALA A 201 -23.58 -16.85 20.92
C ALA A 201 -23.97 -16.07 22.18
N ALA A 202 -25.19 -16.24 22.68
CA ALA A 202 -25.67 -15.51 23.84
C ALA A 202 -24.65 -15.63 24.99
N GLY A 203 -24.01 -14.51 25.36
CA GLY A 203 -22.92 -14.47 26.36
C GLY A 203 -21.50 -14.19 25.84
N PHE A 204 -21.27 -14.02 24.53
CA PHE A 204 -19.94 -13.67 24.04
C PHE A 204 -19.64 -12.18 24.19
N ASP A 205 -18.72 -11.84 25.09
CA ASP A 205 -18.31 -10.47 25.41
C ASP A 205 -17.20 -9.98 24.49
N TRP A 206 -17.54 -9.04 23.60
CA TRP A 206 -16.61 -8.36 22.71
C TRP A 206 -15.58 -7.46 23.43
N SER A 207 -15.79 -7.14 24.71
CA SER A 207 -14.88 -6.32 25.50
C SER A 207 -13.57 -7.04 25.83
N ALA A 208 -13.59 -8.38 25.89
CA ALA A 208 -12.40 -9.20 26.14
C ALA A 208 -11.39 -9.17 24.97
N ILE A 209 -11.88 -9.12 23.72
CA ILE A 209 -11.03 -9.06 22.51
C ILE A 209 -10.40 -7.67 22.36
N LYS A 210 -11.11 -6.59 22.72
CA LYS A 210 -10.59 -5.21 22.66
C LYS A 210 -9.47 -4.92 23.66
N LYS A 211 -9.29 -5.75 24.70
CA LYS A 211 -8.16 -5.64 25.66
C LYS A 211 -6.92 -6.43 25.25
N ALA A 212 -7.02 -7.28 24.22
CA ALA A 212 -5.94 -8.15 23.76
C ALA A 212 -5.26 -7.66 22.45
N VAL A 213 -5.64 -6.47 21.96
CA VAL A 213 -5.05 -5.77 20.81
C VAL A 213 -4.65 -4.37 21.24
#